data_AF-A0A4Q1V4D5-F1
#
_entry.id   AF-A0A4Q1V4D5-F1
#
_cell.length_a   1.000
_cell.length_b   1.000
_cell.length_c   1.000
_cell.angle_alpha   90.00
_cell.angle_beta   90.00
_cell.angle_gamma   90.00
#
_symmetry.space_group_name_H-M   'P 1'
#
loop_
_entity.id
_entity.type
_entity.pdbx_description
1 polymer ?
#
loop_
_entity_poly.entity_id
_entity_poly.type
_entity_poly.pdbx_seq_one_letter_code
_entity_poly.pdbx_strand_id
1 'polypeptide(L)' 'MTSNCRPGHPEAPVVVIDTEQEYVDALENIERLRNAPEGSVDYLLMVAYGDAIERYLDARNSSRSPHQPA' A
#
# COMPACT_ATOMS: atom_id res chain seq x y z
N MET A 1 39.90 2.54 2.79
CA MET A 1 39.52 2.59 1.36
C MET A 1 38.01 2.38 1.28
N THR A 2 37.30 3.45 0.88
CA THR A 2 35.88 3.56 0.45
C THR A 2 34.82 2.71 1.17
N SER A 3 34.25 3.25 2.25
CA SER A 3 32.87 2.93 2.66
C SER A 3 31.91 3.42 1.58
N ASN A 4 31.32 2.50 0.82
CA ASN A 4 30.21 2.80 -0.08
C ASN A 4 28.95 3.03 0.77
N CYS A 5 28.75 4.27 1.21
CA CYS A 5 27.41 4.74 1.59
C CYS A 5 26.55 4.71 0.33
N ARG A 6 25.86 3.58 0.07
CA ARG A 6 24.76 3.55 -0.89
C ARG A 6 23.76 4.60 -0.41
N PRO A 7 23.39 5.61 -1.22
CA PRO A 7 22.32 6.52 -0.81
C PRO A 7 21.11 5.66 -0.49
N GLY A 8 20.68 5.68 0.77
CA GLY A 8 19.53 4.91 1.22
C GLY A 8 18.36 5.36 0.39
N HIS A 9 17.85 4.47 -0.47
CA HIS A 9 16.54 4.69 -1.04
C HIS A 9 15.58 4.85 0.14
N PRO A 10 14.70 5.87 0.14
CA PRO A 10 13.69 6.00 1.18
C PRO A 10 12.91 4.69 1.23
N GLU A 11 12.92 4.03 2.39
CA GLU A 11 12.11 2.84 2.61
C GLU A 11 10.64 3.23 2.37
N ALA A 12 9.95 2.46 1.54
CA ALA A 12 8.55 2.72 1.25
C ALA A 12 7.73 2.62 2.55
N PRO A 13 6.79 3.54 2.79
CA PRO A 13 5.93 3.46 3.97
C PRO A 13 5.10 2.18 3.92
N VAL A 14 4.90 1.56 5.08
CA VAL A 14 4.03 0.37 5.21
C VAL A 14 2.65 0.83 5.64
N VAL A 15 1.64 0.53 4.82
CA VAL A 15 0.23 0.78 5.11
C VAL A 15 -0.48 -0.56 5.32
N VAL A 16 -1.35 -0.63 6.33
CA VAL A 16 -2.19 -1.80 6.63
C VAL A 16 -3.64 -1.34 6.66
N ILE A 17 -4.53 -2.15 6.10
CA ILE A 17 -5.98 -1.91 6.05
C ILE A 17 -6.65 -3.18 6.56
N ASP A 18 -7.24 -3.13 7.75
CA ASP A 18 -7.88 -4.28 8.38
C ASP A 18 -9.41 -4.13 8.43
N THR A 19 -9.90 -2.89 8.33
CA THR A 19 -11.32 -2.55 8.45
C THR A 19 -11.88 -1.85 7.21
N GLU A 20 -13.19 -1.91 7.03
CA GLU A 20 -13.87 -1.21 5.92
C GLU A 20 -13.70 0.32 6.03
N GLN A 21 -13.63 0.88 7.25
CA GLN A 21 -13.39 2.31 7.42
C GLN A 21 -11.99 2.71 6.95
N GLU A 22 -10.95 1.94 7.32
CA GLU A 22 -9.59 2.18 6.85
C GLU A 22 -9.47 2.02 5.33
N TYR A 23 -10.24 1.11 4.74
CA TYR A 23 -10.33 0.97 3.28
C TYR A 23 -10.91 2.23 2.63
N VAL A 24 -12.00 2.78 3.16
CA VAL A 24 -12.59 4.04 2.65
C VAL A 24 -11.60 5.20 2.81
N ASP A 25 -10.96 5.32 3.97
CA ASP A 25 -9.97 6.36 4.24
C ASP A 25 -8.76 6.23 3.30
N ALA A 26 -8.31 5.00 3.00
CA ALA A 26 -7.23 4.75 2.05
C ALA A 26 -7.57 5.21 0.62
N LEU A 27 -8.81 4.99 0.17
CA LEU A 27 -9.26 5.49 -1.13
C LEU A 27 -9.24 7.02 -1.21
N GLU A 28 -9.68 7.71 -0.15
CA GLU A 28 -9.60 9.17 -0.09
C GLU A 28 -8.15 9.67 -0.12
N ASN A 29 -7.23 8.97 0.57
CA ASN A 29 -5.82 9.34 0.59
C ASN A 29 -5.16 9.13 -0.78
N ILE A 30 -5.49 8.06 -1.52
CA ILE A 30 -5.03 7.90 -2.91
C ILE A 30 -5.51 9.07 -3.77
N GLU A 31 -6.79 9.43 -3.70
CA GLU A 31 -7.33 10.56 -4.47
C GLU A 31 -6.63 11.88 -4.13
N ARG A 32 -6.23 12.10 -2.86
CA ARG A 32 -5.43 13.26 -2.45
C ARG A 32 -4.01 13.22 -3.00
N LEU A 33 -3.40 12.04 -3.04
CA LEU A 33 -2.00 11.84 -3.42
C LEU A 33 -1.81 11.59 -4.93
N ARG A 34 -2.89 11.47 -5.72
CA ARG A 34 -2.85 11.11 -7.16
C ARG A 34 -1.97 11.99 -8.05
N ASN A 35 -1.72 13.23 -7.64
CA ASN A 35 -0.92 14.20 -8.39
C ASN A 35 0.48 14.40 -7.77
N ALA A 36 0.88 13.55 -6.82
CA ALA A 36 2.19 13.60 -6.20
C ALA A 36 3.29 13.37 -7.27
N PRO A 37 4.40 14.14 -7.23
CA PRO A 37 5.51 13.94 -8.14
C PRO A 37 6.11 12.54 -7.98
N GLU A 38 6.42 11.86 -9.09
CA GLU A 38 7.08 10.56 -9.07
C GLU A 38 8.39 10.63 -8.27
N GLY A 39 8.62 9.63 -7.41
CA GLY A 39 9.77 9.57 -6.52
C GLY A 39 9.69 10.46 -5.28
N SER A 40 8.61 11.22 -5.09
CA SER A 40 8.32 11.88 -3.82
C SER A 40 7.85 10.88 -2.75
N VAL A 41 7.95 11.26 -1.47
CA VAL A 41 7.42 10.47 -0.35
C VAL A 41 5.91 10.25 -0.50
N ASP A 42 5.20 11.27 -0.96
CA ASP A 42 3.75 11.23 -1.21
C ASP A 42 3.38 10.23 -2.31
N TYR A 43 4.20 10.14 -3.35
CA TYR A 43 4.03 9.13 -4.40
C TYR A 43 4.28 7.71 -3.86
N LEU A 44 5.33 7.53 -3.06
CA LEU A 44 5.59 6.24 -2.41
C LEU A 44 4.45 5.84 -1.46
N LEU A 45 3.84 6.81 -0.77
CA LEU A 45 2.68 6.59 0.08
C LEU A 45 1.42 6.24 -0.72
N MET A 46 1.19 6.90 -1.86
CA MET A 46 0.10 6.55 -2.78
C MET A 46 0.22 5.10 -3.26
N VAL A 47 1.43 4.67 -3.64
CA VAL A 47 1.71 3.28 -4.05
C VAL A 47 1.43 2.32 -2.89
N ALA A 48 1.90 2.63 -1.68
CA ALA A 48 1.66 1.80 -0.50
C ALA A 48 0.18 1.64 -0.15
N TYR A 49 -0.64 2.69 -0.28
CA TYR A 49 -2.09 2.59 -0.13
C TYR A 49 -2.72 1.68 -1.20
N GLY A 50 -2.25 1.76 -2.44
CA GLY A 50 -2.72 0.89 -3.53
C GLY A 50 -2.48 -0.59 -3.21
N ASP A 51 -1.25 -0.94 -2.82
CA ASP A 51 -0.88 -2.30 -2.44
C ASP A 51 -1.70 -2.80 -1.24
N ALA A 52 -1.93 -1.95 -0.24
CA ALA A 52 -2.74 -2.30 0.93
C ALA A 52 -4.21 -2.55 0.57
N ILE A 53 -4.78 -1.75 -0.34
CA ILE A 53 -6.15 -1.92 -0.85
C ILE A 53 -6.29 -3.26 -1.57
N GLU A 54 -5.35 -3.61 -2.45
CA GLU A 54 -5.39 -4.89 -3.17
C GLU A 54 -5.37 -6.08 -2.19
N ARG A 55 -4.50 -6.03 -1.17
CA ARG A 55 -4.44 -7.06 -0.12
C ARG A 55 -5.73 -7.16 0.68
N TYR A 56 -6.34 -6.03 1.06
CA TYR A 56 -7.62 -6.02 1.77
C TYR A 56 -8.73 -6.64 0.92
N LEU A 57 -8.82 -6.28 -0.37
CA LEU A 57 -9.82 -6.83 -1.29
C LEU A 57 -9.60 -8.32 -1.53
N ASP A 58 -8.36 -8.77 -1.69
CA ASP A 58 -8.01 -10.18 -1.82
C ASP A 58 -8.37 -10.97 -0.55
N ALA A 59 -8.04 -10.45 0.64
CA ALA A 59 -8.41 -11.06 1.91
C ALA A 59 -9.93 -11.14 2.09
N ARG A 60 -10.67 -10.09 1.72
CA ARG A 60 -12.13 -10.05 1.77
C ARG A 60 -12.77 -11.06 0.80
N ASN A 61 -12.23 -11.18 -0.41
CA ASN A 61 -12.73 -12.12 -1.42
C ASN A 61 -12.36 -13.57 -1.10
N SER A 62 -11.15 -13.80 -0.59
CA SER A 62 -10.66 -15.11 -0.14
C SER A 62 -11.39 -15.61 1.09
N SER A 63 -11.72 -14.72 2.04
CA SER A 63 -12.57 -15.02 3.21
C SER A 63 -14.00 -15.41 2.82
N ARG A 64 -14.41 -15.12 1.59
CA ARG A 64 -15.69 -15.54 1.00
C ARG A 64 -15.63 -16.90 0.29
N SER A 65 -14.51 -17.61 0.32
CA SER A 65 -14.40 -18.97 -0.22
C SER A 65 -14.85 -20.00 0.83
N PRO A 66 -16.05 -20.61 0.73
CA PRO A 66 -16.53 -21.57 1.74
C PRO A 66 -16.04 -23.00 1.45
N HIS A 67 -15.51 -23.30 0.27
CA HIS A 67 -15.09 -24.65 -0.14
C HIS A 67 -14.05 -24.61 -1.27
N GLN A 68 -12.79 -24.90 -0.97
CA GLN A 68 -11.99 -25.75 -1.86
C GLN A 68 -11.67 -27.03 -1.09
N PRO A 69 -12.29 -28.18 -1.46
CA PRO A 69 -11.89 -29.47 -0.92
C PRO A 69 -10.56 -29.90 -1.55
N ALA A 70 -9.69 -30.50 -0.74
CA ALA A 70 -8.94 -31.66 -1.20
C ALA A 70 -9.80 -32.90 -0.97
#